data_AF-A0A8J2JRR5-F1
#
_entry.id   AF-A0A8J2JRR5-F1
#
_cell.length_a   1.000
_cell.length_b   1.000
_cell.length_c   1.000
_cell.angle_alpha   90.00
_cell.angle_beta   90.00
_cell.angle_gamma   90.00
#
_symmetry.space_group_name_H-M   'P 1'
#
loop_
_entity.id
_entity.type
_entity.pdbx_description
1 polymer ?
#
loop_
_entity_poly.entity_id
_entity_poly.type
_entity_poly.pdbx_seq_one_letter_code
_entity_poly.pdbx_strand_id
1 'polypeptide(L)' 'MACPHAAGLSALILHDRPNLNVDQLKAALVSGCQRITASGKTCSGVSDSVYPNHHVGAGRIDAVASTNFVLENF' A
#
# COMPACT_ATOMS: atom_id res chain seq x y z
N MET A 1 -12.37 3.45 9.31
CA MET A 1 -11.13 3.83 10.05
C MET A 1 -9.80 3.47 9.35
N ALA A 2 -9.79 2.83 8.17
CA ALA A 2 -8.54 2.53 7.43
C ALA A 2 -7.97 3.73 6.65
N CYS A 3 -8.84 4.54 6.04
CA CYS A 3 -8.45 5.74 5.28
C CYS A 3 -7.50 6.70 6.06
N PRO A 4 -7.77 7.08 7.33
CA PRO A 4 -6.86 7.97 8.06
C PRO A 4 -5.47 7.36 8.32
N HIS A 5 -5.33 6.03 8.38
CA HIS A 5 -4.00 5.39 8.49
C HIS A 5 -3.22 5.52 7.17
N ALA A 6 -3.88 5.30 6.03
CA ALA A 6 -3.27 5.51 4.72
C ALA A 6 -2.90 6.99 4.50
N ALA A 7 -3.74 7.92 4.96
CA ALA A 7 -3.44 9.36 4.92
C ALA A 7 -2.24 9.72 5.81
N GLY A 8 -2.16 9.16 7.02
CA GLY A 8 -1.01 9.36 7.91
C GLY A 8 0.30 8.87 7.32
N LEU A 9 0.31 7.66 6.72
CA LEU A 9 1.48 7.16 6.00
C LEU A 9 1.83 8.05 4.79
N SER A 10 0.83 8.48 4.03
CA SER A 10 1.03 9.41 2.91
C SER A 10 1.70 10.71 3.37
N ALA A 11 1.30 11.24 4.52
CA ALA A 11 1.91 12.43 5.11
C ALA A 11 3.37 12.20 5.54
N LEU A 12 3.70 11.04 6.11
CA LEU A 12 5.09 10.68 6.45
C LEU A 12 5.97 10.61 5.20
N ILE A 13 5.50 9.96 4.14
CA ILE A 13 6.22 9.87 2.87
C ILE A 13 6.45 11.28 2.27
N LEU A 14 5.41 12.12 2.27
CA LEU A 14 5.51 13.50 1.75
C LEU A 14 6.36 14.42 2.63
N HIS A 15 6.50 14.13 3.92
CA HIS A 15 7.45 14.84 4.78
C HIS A 15 8.89 14.64 4.30
N ASP A 16 9.25 13.39 3.99
CA ASP A 16 10.59 13.05 3.51
C ASP A 16 10.81 13.46 2.04
N ARG A 17 9.78 13.31 1.19
CA ARG A 17 9.82 13.66 -0.24
C ARG A 17 8.60 14.50 -0.66
N PRO A 18 8.66 15.83 -0.48
CA PRO A 18 7.50 16.71 -0.66
C PRO A 18 7.08 16.91 -2.13
N ASN A 19 7.94 16.60 -3.08
CA ASN A 19 7.69 16.83 -4.51
C ASN A 19 7.10 15.61 -5.24
N LEU A 20 6.79 14.53 -4.53
CA LEU A 20 6.17 13.35 -5.15
C LEU A 20 4.79 13.71 -5.70
N ASN A 21 4.52 13.31 -6.94
CA ASN A 21 3.18 13.38 -7.49
C ASN A 21 2.31 12.22 -6.96
N VAL A 22 1.01 12.31 -7.22
CA VAL A 22 0.01 11.34 -6.72
C VAL A 22 0.30 9.92 -7.21
N ASP A 23 0.78 9.74 -8.43
CA ASP A 23 1.08 8.43 -8.99
C ASP A 23 2.31 7.79 -8.32
N GLN A 24 3.36 8.58 -8.08
CA GLN A 24 4.55 8.13 -7.35
C GLN A 24 4.22 7.77 -5.90
N LEU A 25 3.41 8.60 -5.23
CA LEU A 25 2.95 8.33 -3.87
C LEU A 25 2.11 7.05 -3.81
N LYS A 26 1.21 6.86 -4.78
CA LYS A 26 0.42 5.62 -4.88
C LYS A 26 1.30 4.40 -5.17
N ALA A 27 2.29 4.53 -6.04
CA ALA A 27 3.24 3.46 -6.34
C ALA A 27 4.03 3.05 -5.11
N ALA A 28 4.47 4.01 -4.29
CA ALA A 28 5.14 3.74 -3.02
C ALA A 28 4.27 2.95 -2.04
N LEU A 29 3.04 3.41 -1.82
CA LEU A 29 2.09 2.75 -0.92
C LEU A 29 1.77 1.32 -1.37
N VAL A 30 1.59 1.10 -2.68
CA VAL A 30 1.26 -0.21 -3.24
C VAL A 30 2.46 -1.16 -3.23
N SER A 31 3.67 -0.66 -3.50
CA SER A 31 4.88 -1.48 -3.55
C SER A 31 5.36 -1.92 -2.17
N GLY A 32 5.08 -1.12 -1.14
CA GLY A 32 5.37 -1.48 0.25
C GLY A 32 4.37 -2.48 0.87
N CYS A 33 3.23 -2.75 0.23
CA CYS A 33 2.18 -3.58 0.79
C CYS A 33 2.66 -4.99 1.17
N GLN A 34 2.27 -5.44 2.36
CA GLN A 34 2.51 -6.79 2.84
C GLN A 34 1.31 -7.69 2.55
N ARG A 35 1.59 -8.92 2.11
CA ARG A 35 0.57 -9.96 1.99
C ARG A 35 0.07 -10.35 3.38
N ILE A 36 -1.23 -10.60 3.48
CA ILE A 36 -1.87 -11.06 4.72
C ILE A 36 -2.32 -12.50 4.58
N THR A 37 -2.48 -13.18 5.72
CA THR A 37 -3.03 -14.53 5.80
C THR A 37 -4.41 -14.56 5.16
N ALA A 38 -4.60 -15.48 4.22
CA ALA A 38 -5.89 -15.64 3.56
C ALA A 38 -6.96 -16.12 4.55
N SER A 39 -8.13 -15.53 4.42
CA SER A 39 -9.36 -15.82 5.16
C SER A 39 -10.25 -16.87 4.48
N GLY A 40 -9.87 -17.32 3.28
CA GLY A 40 -10.62 -18.30 2.49
C GLY A 40 -11.85 -17.71 1.79
N LYS A 41 -11.81 -16.41 1.50
CA LYS A 41 -12.89 -15.68 0.82
C LYS A 41 -12.58 -15.51 -0.66
N THR A 42 -13.61 -15.52 -1.48
CA THR A 42 -13.50 -15.22 -2.91
C THR A 42 -14.43 -14.06 -3.23
N CYS A 43 -13.89 -12.99 -3.80
CA CYS A 43 -14.63 -11.78 -4.13
C CYS A 43 -14.59 -11.58 -5.65
N SER A 44 -15.74 -11.67 -6.30
CA SER A 44 -15.88 -11.60 -7.76
C SER A 44 -14.97 -12.59 -8.51
N GLY A 45 -14.92 -13.84 -8.04
CA GLY A 45 -14.14 -14.91 -8.67
C GLY A 45 -12.63 -14.91 -8.38
N VAL A 46 -12.11 -13.90 -7.66
CA VAL A 46 -10.70 -13.83 -7.26
C VAL A 46 -10.56 -14.21 -5.78
N SER A 47 -9.74 -15.22 -5.48
CA SER A 47 -9.48 -15.63 -4.10
C SER A 47 -8.68 -14.56 -3.35
N ASP A 48 -8.89 -14.44 -2.04
CA ASP A 48 -8.17 -13.47 -1.21
C ASP A 48 -6.69 -13.82 -0.98
N SER A 49 -6.25 -14.99 -1.44
CA SER A 49 -4.85 -15.44 -1.47
C SER A 49 -4.08 -15.01 -2.73
N VAL A 50 -4.76 -14.58 -3.79
CA VAL A 50 -4.13 -14.08 -5.03
C VAL A 50 -4.05 -12.55 -4.94
N TYR A 51 -2.92 -11.95 -5.31
CA TYR A 51 -2.72 -10.50 -5.20
C TYR A 51 -2.38 -9.90 -6.57
N PRO A 52 -2.92 -8.73 -6.94
CA PRO A 52 -3.93 -7.98 -6.19
C PRO A 52 -5.32 -8.66 -6.22
N ASN A 53 -6.18 -8.37 -5.25
CA ASN A 53 -7.56 -8.87 -5.21
C ASN A 53 -8.58 -7.81 -4.80
N HIS A 54 -9.87 -8.17 -4.89
CA HIS A 54 -10.99 -7.30 -4.53
C HIS A 54 -11.31 -7.26 -3.02
N HIS A 55 -10.52 -7.94 -2.18
CA HIS A 55 -10.71 -7.94 -0.74
C HIS A 55 -9.78 -6.93 -0.05
N VAL A 56 -8.49 -6.96 -0.38
CA VAL A 56 -7.45 -6.13 0.25
C VAL A 56 -6.54 -5.42 -0.76
N GLY A 57 -6.87 -5.45 -2.06
CA GLY A 57 -6.06 -4.81 -3.09
C GLY A 57 -4.68 -5.45 -3.16
N ALA A 58 -3.63 -4.62 -3.04
CA ALA A 58 -2.24 -5.07 -3.02
C ALA A 58 -1.79 -5.65 -1.66
N GLY A 59 -2.60 -5.50 -0.61
CA GLY A 59 -2.30 -5.99 0.73
C GLY A 59 -2.38 -4.91 1.80
N ARG A 60 -1.83 -5.22 2.98
CA ARG A 60 -1.79 -4.27 4.11
C ARG A 60 -0.67 -3.27 3.88
N ILE A 61 -0.96 -1.98 4.01
CA ILE A 61 0.08 -0.94 3.97
C ILE A 61 1.16 -1.19 5.02
N ASP A 62 2.40 -0.88 4.67
CA ASP A 62 3.57 -0.98 5.56
C ASP A 62 4.35 0.31 5.49
N ALA A 63 4.48 0.98 6.63
CA ALA A 63 5.09 2.29 6.68
C ALA A 63 6.59 2.24 6.34
N VAL A 64 7.31 1.26 6.89
CA VAL A 64 8.76 1.15 6.70
C VAL A 64 9.06 0.77 5.25
N ALA A 65 8.38 -0.25 4.72
CA ALA A 65 8.61 -0.70 3.35
C ALA A 65 8.24 0.39 2.31
N SER A 66 7.14 1.12 2.52
CA SER A 66 6.72 2.18 1.61
C SER A 66 7.68 3.37 1.63
N THR A 67 8.16 3.77 2.82
CA THR A 67 9.14 4.86 2.96
C THR A 67 10.49 4.45 2.37
N ASN A 68 10.97 3.24 2.63
CA ASN A 68 12.22 2.74 2.03
C ASN A 68 12.14 2.69 0.50
N PHE A 69 11.02 2.21 -0.05
CA PHE A 69 10.80 2.21 -1.49
C PHE A 69 10.97 3.62 -2.08
N VAL A 70 10.44 4.64 -1.41
CA VAL A 70 10.58 6.04 -1.85
C VAL A 70 12.02 6.51 -1.78
N LEU A 71 12.73 6.20 -0.70
CA LEU A 71 14.12 6.60 -0.51
C LEU A 71 15.07 5.99 -1.55
N GLU A 72 14.76 4.80 -2.03
CA GLU A 72 15.57 4.03 -2.98
C GLU A 72 15.23 4.29 -4.45
N ASN A 73 14.02 4.77 -4.78
CA ASN A 73 13.52 4.84 -6.16
C ASN A 73 13.18 6.25 -6.67
N PHE A 74 13.15 7.26 -5.79
CA PHE A 74 12.93 8.66 -6.13
C PHE A 74 14.02 9.53 -5.51
#